data_AF-A0A948B7S4-F1
#
_entry.id   AF-A0A948B7S4-F1
#
_cell.length_a   1.000
_cell.length_b   1.000
_cell.length_c   1.000
_cell.angle_alpha   90.00
_cell.angle_beta   90.00
_cell.angle_gamma   90.00
#
_symmetry.space_group_name_H-M   'P 1'
#
loop_
_entity.id
_entity.type
_entity.pdbx_description
1 polymer ?
#
loop_
_entity_poly.entity_id
_entity_poly.type
_entity_poly.pdbx_seq_one_letter_code
_entity_poly.pdbx_strand_id
1 'polypeptide(L)' 'MEPQKFAVFLFPSVSHAMKAEKILRDRGIAHKLIPIPRHISEDCGVCLRVGIDQQDQVAAILQGWVTWERIVPL' A
#
# COMPACT_ATOMS: atom_id res chain seq x y z
N MET A 1 3.01 23.66 4.60
CA MET A 1 2.56 22.56 3.72
C MET A 1 3.59 21.46 3.88
N GLU A 2 3.32 20.49 4.75
CA GLU A 2 4.23 19.35 4.92
C GLU A 2 4.18 18.55 3.62
N PRO A 3 5.33 18.21 3.00
CA PRO A 3 5.30 17.40 1.81
C PRO A 3 4.68 16.05 2.19
N GLN A 4 3.61 15.64 1.50
CA GLN A 4 3.13 14.25 1.58
C GLN A 4 4.29 13.37 1.11
N LYS A 5 4.89 12.63 2.04
CA LYS A 5 6.10 11.82 1.76
C LYS A 5 5.74 10.38 1.44
N PHE A 6 4.50 9.97 1.68
CA PHE A 6 4.11 8.58 1.57
C PHE A 6 2.81 8.42 0.79
N ALA A 7 2.62 7.25 0.20
CA ALA A 7 1.37 6.80 -0.38
C ALA A 7 0.95 5.51 0.32
N VAL A 8 -0.35 5.34 0.51
CA VAL A 8 -0.95 4.16 1.13
C VAL A 8 -1.86 3.47 0.14
N PHE A 9 -1.60 2.18 -0.08
CA PHE A 9 -2.42 1.31 -0.90
C PHE A 9 -3.46 0.64 -0.02
N LEU A 10 -4.73 0.84 -0.39
CA LEU A 10 -5.88 0.22 0.25
C LEU A 10 -6.21 -1.08 -0.44
N PHE A 11 -6.41 -2.12 0.36
CA PHE A 11 -6.69 -3.45 -0.16
C PHE A 11 -8.06 -3.91 0.32
N PRO A 12 -8.79 -4.66 -0.52
CA PRO A 12 -10.11 -5.17 -0.17
C PRO A 12 -10.07 -6.30 0.85
N SER A 13 -8.87 -6.78 1.25
CA SER A 13 -8.68 -7.77 2.31
C SER A 13 -7.24 -7.76 2.83
N VAL A 14 -7.04 -8.21 4.07
CA VAL A 14 -5.70 -8.45 4.67
C VAL A 14 -4.85 -9.37 3.77
N SER A 15 -5.44 -10.40 3.18
CA SER A 15 -4.74 -11.34 2.29
C SER A 15 -4.09 -10.66 1.08
N HIS A 16 -4.77 -9.65 0.50
CA HIS A 16 -4.22 -8.86 -0.60
C HIS A 16 -3.06 -7.99 -0.13
N ALA A 17 -3.20 -7.33 1.02
CA ALA A 17 -2.13 -6.51 1.61
C ALA A 17 -0.87 -7.35 1.92
N MET A 18 -1.06 -8.54 2.52
CA MET A 18 0.02 -9.49 2.81
C MET A 18 0.69 -10.01 1.54
N LYS A 19 -0.08 -10.28 0.47
CA LYS A 19 0.46 -10.69 -0.82
C LYS A 19 1.29 -9.57 -1.46
N ALA A 20 0.80 -8.33 -1.43
CA ALA A 20 1.54 -7.17 -1.91
C ALA A 20 2.83 -6.96 -1.13
N GLU A 21 2.77 -7.00 0.20
CA GLU A 21 3.93 -6.94 1.09
C GLU A 21 4.98 -7.99 0.70
N LYS A 22 4.57 -9.25 0.51
CA LYS A 22 5.48 -10.32 0.13
C LYS A 22 6.18 -10.03 -1.21
N ILE A 23 5.44 -9.57 -2.22
CA ILE A 23 6.00 -9.23 -3.54
C ILE A 23 7.02 -8.09 -3.42
N LEU A 24 6.67 -7.05 -2.65
CA LEU A 24 7.55 -5.88 -2.50
C LEU A 24 8.80 -6.21 -1.68
N ARG A 25 8.67 -7.06 -0.65
CA ARG A 25 9.80 -7.59 0.11
C ARG A 25 10.74 -8.39 -0.78
N ASP A 26 10.20 -9.26 -1.63
CA ASP A 26 10.98 -10.06 -2.57
C ASP A 26 11.77 -9.20 -3.57
N ARG A 27 11.19 -8.07 -3.98
CA ARG A 27 11.83 -7.08 -4.85
C ARG A 27 12.71 -6.04 -4.13
N GLY A 28 12.86 -6.14 -2.80
CA GLY A 28 13.66 -5.19 -2.01
C GLY A 28 13.10 -3.77 -1.98
N ILE A 29 11.81 -3.58 -2.24
CA ILE A 29 11.16 -2.26 -2.22
C ILE A 29 10.89 -1.85 -0.78
N ALA A 30 11.25 -0.63 -0.41
CA ALA A 30 10.93 -0.06 0.89
C ALA A 30 9.41 0.08 1.06
N HIS A 31 8.82 -0.72 1.95
CA HIS A 31 7.38 -0.70 2.22
C HIS A 31 7.14 -0.94 3.71
N LYS A 32 5.96 -0.56 4.20
CA LYS A 32 5.55 -0.80 5.57
C LYS A 32 4.06 -1.12 5.63
N LEU A 33 3.73 -2.30 6.12
CA LEU A 33 2.35 -2.63 6.43
C LEU A 33 1.97 -1.92 7.72
N ILE A 34 0.93 -1.09 7.68
CA ILE A 34 0.44 -0.33 8.82
C ILE A 34 -1.05 -0.63 9.03
N PRO A 35 -1.53 -0.59 10.29
CA PRO A 35 -2.96 -0.62 10.51
C PRO A 35 -3.58 0.62 9.87
N ILE A 36 -4.71 0.43 9.21
CA ILE A 36 -5.42 1.52 8.56
C ILE A 36 -5.93 2.50 9.60
N PRO A 37 -5.78 3.83 9.40
CA PRO A 37 -6.45 4.79 10.25
C PRO A 37 -7.95 4.56 10.15
N ARG A 38 -8.65 4.54 11.30
CA ARG A 38 -10.10 4.31 11.38
C ARG A 38 -10.95 5.25 10.51
N HIS A 39 -10.38 6.35 10.02
CA HIS A 39 -11.05 7.30 9.13
C HIS A 39 -10.91 6.98 7.63
N ILE A 40 -10.15 5.96 7.23
CA ILE A 40 -9.89 5.63 5.80
C ILE A 40 -10.66 4.40 5.33
N SER A 41 -10.75 3.34 6.13
CA SER A 41 -11.53 2.14 5.80
C SER A 41 -11.94 1.40 7.07
N GLU A 42 -13.18 0.92 7.09
CA GLU A 42 -13.81 0.29 8.27
C GLU A 42 -13.66 -1.24 8.29
N ASP A 43 -13.31 -1.86 7.16
CA ASP A 43 -13.53 -3.30 6.97
C ASP A 43 -12.24 -4.16 7.02
N CYS A 44 -11.12 -3.68 6.46
CA CYS A 44 -9.94 -4.53 6.25
C CYS A 44 -8.77 -4.32 7.22
N GLY A 45 -8.80 -3.27 8.04
CA GLY A 45 -7.87 -3.07 9.17
C GLY A 45 -6.39 -2.79 8.82
N VAL A 46 -5.92 -3.09 7.60
CA VAL A 46 -4.50 -2.93 7.20
C VAL A 46 -4.34 -2.32 5.82
N CYS A 47 -3.25 -1.59 5.64
CA CYS A 47 -2.86 -1.00 4.37
C CYS A 47 -1.33 -0.96 4.22
N LEU A 48 -0.88 -0.78 2.98
CA LEU A 48 0.55 -0.79 2.67
C LEU A 48 1.03 0.64 2.41
N ARG A 49 1.95 1.12 3.22
CA ARG A 49 2.59 2.42 3.05
C ARG A 49 3.90 2.28 2.28
N VAL A 50 4.07 3.13 1.28
CA VAL A 50 5.28 3.26 0.46
C VAL A 50 5.65 4.74 0.32
N GLY A 51 6.87 5.05 -0.13
CA GLY A 51 7.23 6.43 -0.46
C GLY A 51 6.38 6.97 -1.61
N ILE A 52 6.05 8.27 -1.59
CA ILE A 52 5.27 8.91 -2.66
C ILE A 52 5.99 8.77 -4.02
N ASP A 53 7.31 8.92 -4.05
CA ASP A 53 8.14 8.84 -5.26
C ASP A 53 8.19 7.45 -5.90
N GLN A 54 7.88 6.41 -5.12
CA GLN A 54 7.89 5.02 -5.59
C GLN A 54 6.48 4.46 -5.79
N GLN A 55 5.42 5.27 -5.64
CA GLN A 55 4.03 4.79 -5.77
C GLN A 55 3.78 4.17 -7.16
N ASP A 56 4.27 4.81 -8.22
CA ASP A 56 4.09 4.33 -9.60
C ASP A 56 4.85 3.03 -9.84
N GLN A 57 6.07 2.93 -9.32
CA GLN A 57 6.86 1.71 -9.39
C GLN A 57 6.18 0.56 -8.64
N VAL A 58 5.66 0.83 -7.44
CA VAL A 58 4.92 -0.14 -6.62
C VAL A 58 3.65 -0.58 -7.33
N ALA A 59 2.87 0.36 -7.87
CA ALA A 59 1.66 0.07 -8.62
C ALA A 59 1.97 -0.83 -9.82
N ALA A 60 3.01 -0.52 -10.60
CA ALA A 60 3.43 -1.34 -11.74
C ALA A 60 3.89 -2.76 -11.32
N ILE A 61 4.58 -2.89 -10.18
CA ILE A 61 5.00 -4.20 -9.64
C ILE A 61 3.80 -5.04 -9.20
N LEU A 62 2.82 -4.41 -8.53
CA LEU A 62 1.64 -5.09 -8.01
C LEU A 62 0.61 -5.38 -9.10
N GLN A 63 0.61 -4.61 -10.19
CA GLN A 63 -0.29 -4.76 -11.32
C GLN A 63 -0.20 -6.20 -11.87
N GLY A 64 -1.35 -6.88 -11.93
CA GLY A 64 -1.46 -8.27 -12.36
C GLY A 64 -1.24 -9.32 -11.27
N TRP A 65 -0.74 -8.94 -10.09
CA TRP A 65 -0.52 -9.87 -8.97
C TRP A 65 -1.51 -9.68 -7.83
N VAL A 66 -1.85 -8.42 -7.52
CA VAL A 66 -2.69 -8.01 -6.40
C VAL A 66 -3.60 -6.87 -6.85
N THR A 67 -4.86 -6.94 -6.49
CA THR A 67 -5.82 -5.84 -6.68
C THR A 67 -5.83 -4.95 -5.44
N TRP A 68 -5.84 -3.63 -5.65
CA TRP A 68 -6.03 -2.62 -4.63
C TRP A 68 -7.26 -1.78 -4.96
N GLU A 69 -7.91 -1.22 -3.93
CA GLU A 69 -9.12 -0.42 -4.09
C GLU A 69 -8.80 1.01 -4.52
N ARG A 70 -7.87 1.65 -3.81
CA ARG A 70 -7.44 3.02 -4.08
C ARG A 70 -6.10 3.33 -3.43
N ILE A 71 -5.46 4.39 -3.89
CA ILE A 71 -4.19 4.90 -3.35
C ILE A 71 -4.47 6.24 -2.69
N VAL A 72 -3.98 6.44 -1.47
CA VAL A 72 -4.17 7.68 -0.70
C VAL A 72 -2.79 8.26 -0.34
N PRO A 73 -2.46 9.49 -0.75
CA PRO A 73 -1.23 10.15 -0.32
C PRO A 73 -1.34 10.63 1.14
N LEU A 74 -0.26 10.47 1.91
CA LEU A 74 -0.08 10.85 3.32
C LEU A 74 1.17 11.70 3.55
#